data_AF-A0A958LH47-F1
#
_entry.id   AF-A0A958LH47-F1
#
_cell.length_a   1.000
_cell.length_b   1.000
_cell.length_c   1.000
_cell.angle_alpha   90.00
_cell.angle_beta   90.00
_cell.angle_gamma   90.00
#
_symmetry.space_group_name_H-M   'P 1'
#
loop_
_entity.id
_entity.type
_entity.pdbx_description
1 polymer ?
#
loop_
_entity_poly.entity_id
_entity_poly.type
_entity_poly.pdbx_seq_one_letter_code
_entity_poly.pdbx_strand_id
1 'polypeptide(L)'
;MTSFISRLLFSFALGALGIAIGFPSAHLAAVTASKPSLPAVDPALTRPRFELTVDRESVLSDDVLEEASQVLLKTATDLAEQLQEAPRQTVRFQLLSENRFRALYNPPEWTAALFEDGLVSVPVPARSHGFRRELLRTLRHEYAHGVVAELSAGRCPAWFDEGFAQIVEGAPSAWLRQTTRKWLQARASLPLKTLSDGFFHLASADVPVAYAQSRVAVQELLDRHGM
;
A
#
# COMPACT_ATOMS: atom_id res chain seq x y z
N MET A 1 -22.78 0.83 -0.73
CA MET A 1 -22.23 1.10 -2.06
C MET A 1 -20.75 0.83 -1.92
N THR A 2 -20.12 0.22 -2.90
CA THR A 2 -18.67 -0.04 -2.88
C THR A 2 -17.94 1.24 -3.33
N SER A 3 -16.75 1.54 -2.79
CA SER A 3 -15.97 2.74 -3.13
C SER A 3 -15.46 2.74 -4.59
N PHE A 4 -14.89 3.86 -5.06
CA PHE A 4 -14.24 3.89 -6.37
C PHE A 4 -13.02 2.96 -6.42
N ILE A 5 -12.15 3.04 -5.40
CA ILE A 5 -10.92 2.24 -5.37
C ILE A 5 -11.25 0.75 -5.31
N SER A 6 -12.24 0.35 -4.51
CA SER A 6 -12.63 -1.05 -4.46
C SER A 6 -13.17 -1.56 -5.82
N ARG A 7 -14.01 -0.77 -6.52
CA ARG A 7 -14.42 -1.12 -7.90
C ARG A 7 -13.24 -1.24 -8.86
N LEU A 8 -12.25 -0.35 -8.74
CA LEU A 8 -11.05 -0.37 -9.57
C LEU A 8 -10.22 -1.64 -9.31
N LEU A 9 -10.00 -2.00 -8.04
CA LEU A 9 -9.29 -3.22 -7.64
C LEU A 9 -10.02 -4.47 -8.15
N PHE A 10 -11.35 -4.55 -8.02
CA PHE A 10 -12.13 -5.65 -8.60
C PHE A 10 -12.06 -5.68 -10.14
N SER A 11 -11.94 -4.54 -10.80
CA SER A 11 -11.72 -4.49 -12.26
C SER A 11 -10.39 -5.12 -12.67
N PHE A 12 -9.32 -4.87 -11.90
CA PHE A 12 -8.03 -5.56 -12.08
C PHE A 12 -8.19 -7.08 -11.88
N ALA A 13 -8.95 -7.48 -10.86
CA ALA A 13 -9.29 -8.89 -10.67
C ALA A 13 -10.02 -9.47 -11.89
N LEU A 14 -10.90 -8.75 -12.58
CA LEU A 14 -11.56 -9.33 -13.75
C LEU A 14 -10.69 -9.36 -15.02
N GLY A 15 -9.45 -8.86 -14.97
CA GLY A 15 -8.63 -8.67 -16.18
C GLY A 15 -9.24 -7.65 -17.15
N ALA A 16 -10.25 -6.91 -16.70
CA ALA A 16 -10.92 -5.88 -17.45
C ALA A 16 -10.06 -4.62 -17.39
N LEU A 17 -9.06 -4.54 -18.27
CA LEU A 17 -8.34 -3.29 -18.56
C LEU A 17 -9.23 -2.26 -19.30
N GLY A 18 -10.53 -2.54 -19.44
CA GLY A 18 -11.51 -1.75 -20.18
C GLY A 18 -12.12 -0.58 -19.41
N ILE A 19 -11.62 -0.21 -18.23
CA ILE A 19 -11.81 1.17 -17.79
C ILE A 19 -10.83 1.98 -18.63
N ALA A 20 -11.34 2.55 -19.72
CA ALA A 20 -10.69 3.69 -20.33
C ALA A 20 -10.51 4.73 -19.22
N ILE A 21 -9.33 4.77 -18.58
CA ILE A 21 -8.85 5.93 -17.83
C ILE A 21 -8.57 6.97 -18.91
N GLY A 22 -9.65 7.47 -19.50
CA GLY A 22 -9.60 8.61 -20.37
C GLY A 22 -9.07 9.76 -19.53
N PHE A 23 -8.04 10.40 -20.03
CA PHE A 23 -7.85 11.82 -19.78
C PHE A 23 -8.50 12.56 -20.95
N PRO A 24 -9.75 13.06 -20.85
CA PRO A 24 -10.25 13.98 -21.84
C PRO A 24 -10.42 15.38 -21.24
N SER A 25 -10.02 16.37 -22.04
CA SER A 25 -10.48 17.74 -21.93
C SER A 25 -12.02 17.80 -21.87
N ALA A 26 -12.52 18.58 -20.90
CA ALA A 26 -13.86 19.17 -20.75
C ALA A 26 -15.07 18.53 -21.48
N HIS A 27 -16.07 18.06 -20.71
CA HIS A 27 -17.44 18.63 -20.62
C HIS A 27 -18.38 17.73 -19.77
N LEU A 28 -19.22 18.37 -18.95
CA LEU A 28 -20.23 17.74 -18.07
C LEU A 28 -21.40 17.12 -18.84
N ALA A 29 -21.92 16.00 -18.33
CA ALA A 29 -23.36 15.70 -18.35
C ALA A 29 -23.74 14.84 -17.13
N ALA A 30 -24.85 15.19 -16.48
CA ALA A 30 -25.37 14.57 -15.27
C ALA A 30 -26.17 13.28 -15.57
N VAL A 31 -26.02 12.27 -14.72
CA VAL A 31 -26.91 11.10 -14.67
C VAL A 31 -27.36 10.88 -13.23
N THR A 32 -28.67 10.94 -13.02
CA THR A 32 -29.37 10.59 -11.77
C THR A 32 -29.60 9.08 -11.71
N ALA A 33 -29.25 8.41 -10.60
CA ALA A 33 -29.66 7.04 -10.33
C ALA A 33 -30.01 6.84 -8.85
N SER A 34 -31.13 6.15 -8.61
CA SER A 34 -31.77 5.93 -7.31
C SER A 34 -31.03 4.90 -6.43
N LYS A 35 -31.08 5.12 -5.11
CA LYS A 35 -30.35 4.41 -4.05
C LYS A 35 -31.01 3.08 -3.65
N PRO A 36 -30.31 1.92 -3.73
CA PRO A 36 -30.72 0.73 -2.99
C PRO A 36 -30.13 0.72 -1.57
N SER A 37 -30.88 0.19 -0.62
CA SER A 37 -30.52 0.00 0.79
C SER A 37 -29.46 -1.10 0.96
N LEU A 38 -28.47 -0.84 1.82
CA LEU A 38 -27.38 -1.78 2.13
C LEU A 38 -27.82 -2.82 3.17
N PRO A 39 -27.43 -4.10 3.03
CA PRO A 39 -27.60 -5.08 4.10
C PRO A 39 -26.62 -4.83 5.26
N ALA A 40 -26.98 -5.33 6.44
CA ALA A 40 -26.19 -5.20 7.67
C ALA A 40 -24.85 -5.95 7.59
N VAL A 41 -23.81 -5.38 8.20
CA VAL A 41 -22.44 -5.92 8.26
C VAL A 41 -22.40 -7.18 9.15
N ASP A 42 -21.78 -8.26 8.64
CA ASP A 42 -21.62 -9.55 9.33
C ASP A 42 -20.65 -9.44 10.52
N PRO A 43 -21.02 -9.89 11.74
CA PRO A 43 -20.15 -9.88 12.91
C PRO A 43 -18.85 -10.71 12.77
N ALA A 44 -18.73 -11.63 11.81
CA ALA A 44 -17.46 -12.29 11.50
C ALA A 44 -16.40 -11.35 10.87
N LEU A 45 -16.79 -10.13 10.49
CA LEU A 45 -15.91 -9.06 9.99
C LEU A 45 -15.27 -8.23 11.11
N THR A 46 -15.51 -8.56 12.39
CA THR A 46 -15.05 -7.76 13.55
C THR A 46 -13.66 -8.09 14.09
N ARG A 47 -12.98 -9.13 13.58
CA ARG A 47 -11.60 -9.42 13.99
C ARG A 47 -10.61 -8.65 13.12
N PRO A 48 -9.57 -8.02 13.71
CA PRO A 48 -8.48 -7.44 12.94
C PRO A 48 -7.89 -8.51 12.04
N ARG A 49 -7.83 -8.26 10.73
CA ARG A 49 -7.30 -9.22 9.74
C ARG A 49 -5.79 -9.08 9.59
N PHE A 50 -5.11 -9.11 10.73
CA PHE A 50 -3.66 -9.19 10.80
C PHE A 50 -3.22 -10.05 11.97
N GLU A 51 -2.01 -10.60 11.86
CA GLU A 51 -1.29 -11.23 12.95
C GLU A 51 0.06 -10.53 13.09
N LEU A 52 0.48 -10.21 14.31
CA LEU A 52 1.78 -9.60 14.57
C LEU A 52 2.61 -10.54 15.44
N THR A 53 3.77 -10.94 14.92
CA THR A 53 4.76 -11.76 15.62
C THR A 53 6.08 -11.02 15.68
N VAL A 54 6.87 -11.33 16.71
CA VAL A 54 8.17 -10.71 16.94
C VAL A 54 9.17 -11.83 17.14
N ASP A 55 10.33 -11.71 16.49
CA ASP A 55 11.40 -12.67 16.69
C ASP A 55 11.93 -12.65 18.13
N ARG A 56 12.34 -13.82 18.61
CA ARG A 56 12.86 -13.98 19.97
C ARG A 56 14.15 -13.19 20.24
N GLU A 57 14.91 -12.89 19.20
CA GLU A 57 16.14 -12.10 19.30
C GLU A 57 15.88 -10.59 19.24
N SER A 58 14.63 -10.18 19.00
CA SER A 58 14.27 -8.77 18.93
C SER A 58 14.35 -8.10 20.30
N VAL A 59 14.85 -6.87 20.33
CA VAL A 59 14.97 -6.03 21.53
C VAL A 59 13.84 -5.00 21.64
N LEU A 60 12.75 -5.21 20.91
CA LEU A 60 11.58 -4.34 20.94
C LEU A 60 10.92 -4.36 22.33
N SER A 61 10.63 -3.18 22.85
CA SER A 61 9.87 -3.03 24.08
C SER A 61 8.37 -3.24 23.85
N ASP A 62 7.66 -3.67 24.90
CA ASP A 62 6.23 -3.96 24.84
C ASP A 62 5.40 -2.75 24.36
N ASP A 63 5.80 -1.53 24.70
CA ASP A 63 5.10 -0.31 24.27
C ASP A 63 5.19 -0.07 22.75
N VAL A 64 6.28 -0.51 22.10
CA VAL A 64 6.40 -0.44 20.63
C VAL A 64 5.53 -1.50 19.96
N LEU A 65 5.41 -2.69 20.57
CA LEU A 65 4.56 -3.77 20.05
C LEU A 65 3.07 -3.44 20.18
N GLU A 66 2.68 -2.83 21.30
CA GLU A 66 1.33 -2.33 21.50
C GLU A 66 0.99 -1.26 20.46
N GLU A 67 1.87 -0.29 20.24
CA GLU A 67 1.65 0.75 19.24
C GLU A 67 1.61 0.19 17.80
N ALA A 68 2.46 -0.79 17.49
CA ALA A 68 2.43 -1.50 16.21
C ALA A 68 1.09 -2.23 16.00
N SER A 69 0.56 -2.87 17.04
CA SER A 69 -0.75 -3.53 16.98
C SER A 69 -1.88 -2.52 16.80
N GLN A 70 -1.82 -1.40 17.51
CA GLN A 70 -2.81 -0.32 17.41
C GLN A 70 -2.80 0.34 16.03
N VAL A 71 -1.62 0.59 15.44
CA VAL A 71 -1.54 1.20 14.11
C VAL A 71 -2.10 0.25 13.04
N LEU A 72 -1.82 -1.05 13.13
CA LEU A 72 -2.35 -2.06 12.21
C LEU A 72 -3.88 -2.17 12.33
N LEU A 73 -4.40 -2.21 13.56
CA LEU A 73 -5.84 -2.21 13.80
C LEU A 73 -6.50 -0.96 13.21
N LYS A 74 -5.95 0.22 13.51
CA LYS A 74 -6.48 1.48 12.98
C LYS A 74 -6.48 1.47 11.45
N THR A 75 -5.38 1.05 10.81
CA THR A 75 -5.28 1.00 9.36
C THR A 75 -6.24 0.00 8.74
N ALA A 76 -6.42 -1.18 9.35
CA ALA A 76 -7.42 -2.15 8.92
C ALA A 76 -8.83 -1.56 8.96
N THR A 77 -9.19 -0.89 10.07
CA THR A 77 -10.50 -0.25 10.23
C THR A 77 -10.70 0.90 9.24
N ASP A 78 -9.73 1.83 9.16
CA ASP A 78 -9.80 2.98 8.26
C ASP A 78 -9.96 2.53 6.80
N LEU A 79 -9.18 1.53 6.35
CA LEU A 79 -9.28 1.01 4.99
C LEU A 79 -10.60 0.30 4.74
N ALA A 80 -11.09 -0.49 5.69
CA ALA A 80 -12.38 -1.16 5.53
C ALA A 80 -13.54 -0.16 5.36
N GLU A 81 -13.51 0.93 6.14
CA GLU A 81 -14.47 2.03 6.06
C GLU A 81 -14.35 2.80 4.74
N GLN A 82 -13.14 3.21 4.37
CA GLN A 82 -12.87 3.99 3.17
C GLN A 82 -13.18 3.21 1.89
N LEU A 83 -12.76 1.94 1.83
CA LEU A 83 -13.00 1.08 0.68
C LEU A 83 -14.45 0.58 0.60
N GLN A 84 -15.20 0.70 1.70
CA GLN A 84 -16.54 0.12 1.86
C GLN A 84 -16.55 -1.39 1.57
N GLU A 85 -15.43 -2.05 1.87
CA GLU A 85 -15.21 -3.49 1.75
C GLU A 85 -14.29 -3.92 2.89
N ALA A 86 -14.58 -5.06 3.49
CA ALA A 86 -13.74 -5.63 4.53
C ALA A 86 -12.86 -6.75 3.92
N PRO A 87 -11.53 -6.55 3.83
CA PRO A 87 -10.59 -7.61 3.49
C PRO A 87 -10.82 -8.82 4.40
N ARG A 88 -10.70 -10.03 3.85
CA ARG A 88 -10.97 -11.29 4.54
C ARG A 88 -9.68 -12.06 4.81
N GLN A 89 -8.64 -11.85 4.02
CA GLN A 89 -7.34 -12.47 4.19
C GLN A 89 -6.61 -11.82 5.37
N THR A 90 -5.99 -12.65 6.19
CA THR A 90 -5.14 -12.18 7.29
C THR A 90 -3.76 -11.86 6.75
N VAL A 91 -3.30 -10.61 6.93
CA VAL A 91 -1.91 -10.23 6.65
C VAL A 91 -1.05 -10.55 7.87
N ARG A 92 -0.09 -11.47 7.73
CA ARG A 92 0.79 -11.85 8.83
C ARG A 92 2.02 -10.96 8.82
N PHE A 93 2.40 -10.43 9.97
CA PHE A 93 3.59 -9.62 10.16
C PHE A 93 4.55 -10.35 11.08
N GLN A 94 5.83 -10.32 10.69
CA GLN A 94 6.93 -10.77 11.52
C GLN A 94 7.98 -9.67 11.63
N LEU A 95 8.17 -9.16 12.85
CA LEU A 95 9.22 -8.19 13.16
C LEU A 95 10.51 -8.95 13.48
N LEU A 96 11.53 -8.76 12.65
CA LEU A 96 12.83 -9.43 12.76
C LEU A 96 13.91 -8.44 13.16
N SER A 97 14.95 -8.90 13.85
CA SER A 97 16.19 -8.12 13.94
C SER A 97 16.78 -7.94 12.53
N GLU A 98 17.43 -6.80 12.27
CA GLU A 98 18.08 -6.55 10.96
C GLU A 98 19.05 -7.68 10.55
N ASN A 99 19.83 -8.19 11.50
CA ASN A 99 20.77 -9.27 11.26
C ASN A 99 20.05 -10.55 10.80
N ARG A 100 18.93 -10.89 11.44
CA ARG A 100 18.16 -12.09 11.09
C ARG A 100 17.44 -11.92 9.75
N PHE A 101 16.86 -10.75 9.50
CA PHE A 101 16.26 -10.43 8.21
C PHE A 101 17.27 -10.57 7.05
N ARG A 102 18.47 -9.99 7.20
CA ARG A 102 19.53 -10.12 6.20
C ARG A 102 20.03 -11.55 6.04
N ALA A 103 20.15 -12.30 7.13
CA ALA A 103 20.57 -13.70 7.09
C ALA A 103 19.57 -14.62 6.38
N LEU A 104 18.26 -14.34 6.52
CA LEU A 104 17.21 -15.14 5.90
C LEU A 104 17.01 -14.81 4.41
N TYR A 105 17.05 -13.52 4.05
CA TYR A 105 16.59 -13.09 2.73
C TYR A 105 17.66 -12.51 1.82
N ASN A 106 18.82 -12.10 2.36
CA ASN A 106 19.87 -11.37 1.65
C ASN A 106 19.34 -10.29 0.66
N PRO A 107 18.46 -9.37 1.10
CA PRO A 107 17.78 -8.47 0.19
C PRO A 107 18.67 -7.30 -0.23
N PRO A 108 18.34 -6.63 -1.35
CA PRO A 108 18.93 -5.33 -1.68
C PRO A 108 18.81 -4.32 -0.53
N GLU A 109 19.73 -3.36 -0.46
CA GLU A 109 19.78 -2.40 0.66
C GLU A 109 18.53 -1.52 0.78
N TRP A 110 17.82 -1.28 -0.32
CA TRP A 110 16.62 -0.46 -0.36
C TRP A 110 15.35 -1.18 0.14
N THR A 111 15.40 -2.48 0.39
CA THR A 111 14.24 -3.28 0.80
C THR A 111 13.85 -2.98 2.24
N ALA A 112 12.70 -2.31 2.42
CA ALA A 112 12.17 -1.93 3.73
C ALA A 112 11.37 -3.05 4.42
N ALA A 113 10.82 -3.98 3.65
CA ALA A 113 10.15 -5.19 4.09
C ALA A 113 10.05 -6.19 2.91
N LEU A 114 9.68 -7.43 3.19
CA LEU A 114 9.42 -8.45 2.18
C LEU A 114 8.05 -9.07 2.38
N PHE A 115 7.26 -9.17 1.32
CA PHE A 115 5.96 -9.84 1.30
C PHE A 115 6.08 -11.15 0.52
N GLU A 116 5.93 -12.28 1.20
CA GLU A 116 5.95 -13.63 0.59
C GLU A 116 4.80 -14.47 1.18
N ASP A 117 3.93 -15.01 0.33
CA ASP A 117 2.83 -15.91 0.72
C ASP A 117 1.97 -15.41 1.91
N GLY A 118 1.65 -14.11 1.91
CA GLY A 118 0.84 -13.47 2.95
C GLY A 118 1.58 -13.25 4.28
N LEU A 119 2.90 -13.41 4.29
CA LEU A 119 3.79 -13.04 5.38
C LEU A 119 4.63 -11.82 4.99
N VAL A 120 4.54 -10.78 5.82
CA VAL A 120 5.35 -9.57 5.76
C VAL A 120 6.46 -9.66 6.79
N SER A 121 7.69 -9.76 6.31
CA SER A 121 8.89 -9.72 7.14
C SER A 121 9.44 -8.30 7.19
N VAL A 122 9.47 -7.70 8.37
CA VAL A 122 9.92 -6.32 8.59
C VAL A 122 11.19 -6.32 9.44
N PRO A 123 12.35 -5.85 8.92
CA PRO A 123 13.54 -5.63 9.72
C PRO A 123 13.34 -4.45 10.67
N VAL A 124 13.74 -4.63 11.93
CA VAL A 124 13.68 -3.60 12.96
C VAL A 124 15.10 -3.32 13.47
N PRO A 125 15.60 -2.08 13.37
CA PRO A 125 16.91 -1.71 13.88
C PRO A 125 16.92 -1.78 15.41
N ALA A 126 18.02 -2.29 15.97
CA ALA A 126 18.17 -2.41 17.41
C ALA A 126 18.20 -1.06 18.14
N ARG A 127 18.79 -0.03 17.49
CA ARG A 127 18.94 1.34 18.02
C ARG A 127 19.06 2.35 16.89
N SER A 128 17.96 3.02 16.53
CA SER A 128 18.05 4.22 15.70
C SER A 128 17.04 5.28 16.14
N HIS A 129 17.46 6.54 16.08
CA HIS A 129 16.60 7.66 16.43
C HIS A 129 15.49 7.78 15.38
N GLY A 130 14.23 7.67 15.78
CA GLY A 130 13.09 7.78 14.87
C GLY A 130 12.59 6.47 14.26
N PHE A 131 13.22 5.32 14.57
CA PHE A 131 12.82 4.02 14.06
C PHE A 131 11.34 3.71 14.32
N ARG A 132 10.85 4.07 15.50
CA ARG A 132 9.46 3.83 15.92
C ARG A 132 8.48 4.39 14.89
N ARG A 133 8.68 5.65 14.48
CA ARG A 133 7.84 6.29 13.47
C ARG A 133 7.96 5.62 12.10
N GLU A 134 9.15 5.18 11.73
CA GLU A 134 9.39 4.49 10.45
C GLU A 134 8.72 3.12 10.44
N LEU A 135 8.85 2.34 11.51
CA LEU A 135 8.16 1.06 11.69
C LEU A 135 6.65 1.21 11.51
N LEU A 136 6.01 2.17 12.19
CA LEU A 136 4.55 2.38 12.04
C LEU A 136 4.15 2.83 10.64
N ARG A 137 5.06 3.46 9.88
CA ARG A 137 4.79 3.79 8.46
C ARG A 137 4.89 2.55 7.60
N THR A 138 5.95 1.76 7.76
CA THR A 138 6.15 0.50 7.05
C THR A 138 4.98 -0.44 7.30
N LEU A 139 4.54 -0.64 8.54
CA LEU A 139 3.40 -1.52 8.85
C LEU A 139 2.12 -1.14 8.09
N ARG A 140 1.85 0.16 7.94
CA ARG A 140 0.69 0.66 7.18
C ARG A 140 0.85 0.47 5.68
N HIS A 141 2.05 0.72 5.18
CA HIS A 141 2.43 0.49 3.79
C HIS A 141 2.22 -0.99 3.40
N GLU A 142 2.82 -1.90 4.17
CA GLU A 142 2.75 -3.34 3.91
C GLU A 142 1.33 -3.91 4.12
N TYR A 143 0.56 -3.38 5.07
CA TYR A 143 -0.85 -3.78 5.20
C TYR A 143 -1.66 -3.44 3.94
N ALA A 144 -1.38 -2.27 3.32
CA ALA A 144 -2.06 -1.86 2.10
C ALA A 144 -1.80 -2.82 0.93
N HIS A 145 -0.57 -3.31 0.77
CA HIS A 145 -0.25 -4.34 -0.22
C HIS A 145 -1.10 -5.59 -0.04
N GLY A 146 -1.26 -6.07 1.20
CA GLY A 146 -2.13 -7.21 1.49
C GLY A 146 -3.58 -7.00 1.04
N VAL A 147 -4.13 -5.82 1.30
CA VAL A 147 -5.49 -5.44 0.88
C VAL A 147 -5.61 -5.37 -0.64
N VAL A 148 -4.64 -4.72 -1.31
CA VAL A 148 -4.61 -4.60 -2.77
C VAL A 148 -4.50 -5.98 -3.42
N ALA A 149 -3.62 -6.85 -2.92
CA ALA A 149 -3.43 -8.20 -3.42
C ALA A 149 -4.73 -9.02 -3.31
N GLU A 150 -5.44 -8.94 -2.19
CA GLU A 150 -6.73 -9.63 -2.01
C GLU A 150 -7.79 -9.10 -2.98
N LEU A 151 -8.06 -7.80 -2.97
CA LEU A 151 -9.17 -7.22 -3.74
C LEU A 151 -8.93 -7.25 -5.25
N SER A 152 -7.67 -7.21 -5.68
CA SER A 152 -7.28 -7.36 -7.09
C SER A 152 -7.01 -8.79 -7.52
N ALA A 153 -7.11 -9.77 -6.61
CA ALA A 153 -6.72 -11.16 -6.84
C ALA A 153 -5.30 -11.27 -7.46
N GLY A 154 -4.36 -10.46 -6.95
CA GLY A 154 -2.96 -10.41 -7.39
C GLY A 154 -2.73 -9.83 -8.79
N ARG A 155 -3.72 -9.14 -9.37
CA ARG A 155 -3.63 -8.58 -10.74
C ARG A 155 -3.49 -7.06 -10.79
N CYS A 156 -3.30 -6.42 -9.63
CA CYS A 156 -3.05 -4.98 -9.58
C CYS A 156 -1.72 -4.64 -10.28
N PRO A 157 -1.67 -3.62 -11.16
CA PRO A 157 -0.40 -3.10 -11.67
C PRO A 157 0.48 -2.59 -10.53
N ALA A 158 1.78 -2.89 -10.56
CA ALA A 158 2.68 -2.55 -9.46
C ALA A 158 2.72 -1.04 -9.16
N TRP A 159 2.61 -0.16 -10.16
CA TRP A 159 2.55 1.28 -9.92
C TRP A 159 1.34 1.70 -9.06
N PHE A 160 0.19 1.03 -9.21
CA PHE A 160 -1.00 1.37 -8.42
C PHE A 160 -0.85 0.84 -7.00
N ASP A 161 -0.40 -0.41 -6.86
CA ASP A 161 -0.17 -1.05 -5.58
C ASP A 161 0.80 -0.21 -4.71
N GLU A 162 1.96 0.13 -5.26
CA GLU A 162 3.00 0.96 -4.61
C GLU A 162 2.53 2.39 -4.36
N GLY A 163 1.78 2.98 -5.29
CA GLY A 163 1.23 4.32 -5.11
C GLY A 163 0.21 4.35 -3.98
N PHE A 164 -0.67 3.35 -3.91
CA PHE A 164 -1.70 3.21 -2.89
C PHE A 164 -1.10 2.93 -1.51
N ALA A 165 -0.13 2.03 -1.42
CA ALA A 165 0.60 1.77 -0.18
C ALA A 165 1.27 3.04 0.37
N GLN A 166 1.85 3.86 -0.50
CA GLN A 166 2.37 5.18 -0.13
C GLN A 166 1.27 6.16 0.33
N ILE A 167 0.04 6.10 -0.18
CA ILE A 167 -1.05 6.93 0.36
C ILE A 167 -1.40 6.50 1.78
N VAL A 168 -1.53 5.19 2.01
CA VAL A 168 -1.90 4.60 3.31
C VAL A 168 -0.81 4.81 4.38
N GLU A 169 0.48 4.78 4.00
CA GLU A 169 1.59 5.11 4.91
C GLU A 169 1.54 6.59 5.38
N GLY A 170 0.75 7.44 4.73
CA GLY A 170 0.52 8.84 5.07
C GLY A 170 1.41 9.82 4.32
N ALA A 171 1.82 10.91 5.00
CA ALA A 171 2.61 11.98 4.38
C ALA A 171 3.93 11.42 3.81
N PRO A 172 4.39 11.83 2.61
CA PRO A 172 5.59 11.28 1.99
C PRO A 172 6.84 11.57 2.83
N SER A 173 7.85 10.68 2.80
CA SER A 173 9.13 10.92 3.45
C SER A 173 9.87 12.13 2.88
N ALA A 174 10.83 12.71 3.61
CA ALA A 174 11.61 13.84 3.11
C ALA A 174 12.37 13.50 1.82
N TRP A 175 12.92 12.29 1.76
CA TRP A 175 13.57 11.75 0.57
C TRP A 175 12.60 11.66 -0.61
N LEU A 176 11.42 11.04 -0.42
CA LEU A 176 10.43 10.91 -1.48
C LEU A 176 9.97 12.28 -2.00
N ARG A 177 9.71 13.24 -1.11
CA ARG A 177 9.37 14.62 -1.52
C ARG A 177 10.45 15.26 -2.39
N GLN A 178 11.72 15.07 -2.03
CA GLN A 178 12.84 15.60 -2.79
C GLN A 178 12.95 14.91 -4.16
N THR A 179 12.80 13.59 -4.21
CA THR A 179 12.79 12.80 -5.43
C THR A 179 11.66 13.24 -6.36
N THR A 180 10.42 13.33 -5.87
CA THR A 180 9.26 13.81 -6.64
C THR A 180 9.52 15.21 -7.21
N ARG A 181 10.07 16.14 -6.41
CA ARG A 181 10.39 17.49 -6.89
C ARG A 181 11.41 17.47 -8.04
N LYS A 182 12.51 16.73 -7.88
CA LYS A 182 13.56 16.62 -8.92
C LYS A 182 13.01 15.99 -10.20
N TRP A 183 12.23 14.92 -10.05
CA TRP A 183 11.56 14.24 -11.16
C TRP A 183 10.63 15.18 -11.95
N LEU A 184 9.74 15.89 -11.26
CA LEU A 184 8.82 16.85 -11.88
C LEU A 184 9.57 17.97 -12.63
N GLN A 185 10.71 18.42 -12.11
CA GLN A 185 11.54 19.43 -12.77
C GLN A 185 12.24 18.88 -14.02
N ALA A 186 12.73 17.64 -13.97
CA ALA A 186 13.42 17.00 -15.08
C ALA A 186 12.47 16.54 -16.20
N ARG A 187 11.16 16.44 -15.95
CA ARG A 187 10.14 15.88 -16.86
C ARG A 187 10.47 14.45 -17.33
N ALA A 188 11.18 13.69 -16.50
CA ALA A 188 11.59 12.32 -16.79
C ALA A 188 10.50 11.32 -16.37
N SER A 189 9.36 11.29 -17.08
CA SER A 189 8.28 10.33 -16.80
C SER A 189 8.53 8.96 -17.44
N LEU A 190 8.32 7.90 -16.68
CA LEU A 190 8.27 6.53 -17.21
C LEU A 190 6.84 6.24 -17.67
N PRO A 191 6.61 5.51 -18.79
CA PRO A 191 5.25 5.07 -19.11
C PRO A 191 4.71 4.19 -17.97
N LEU A 192 3.47 4.41 -17.50
CA LEU A 192 2.88 3.58 -16.43
C LEU A 192 2.86 2.09 -16.79
N LYS A 193 2.72 1.77 -18.09
CA LYS A 193 2.85 0.40 -18.59
C LYS A 193 4.20 -0.24 -18.24
N THR A 194 5.29 0.52 -18.28
CA THR A 194 6.64 0.06 -17.89
C THR A 194 6.74 -0.23 -16.40
N LEU A 195 5.86 0.39 -15.59
CA LEU A 195 5.79 0.24 -14.14
C LEU A 195 4.76 -0.82 -13.70
N SER A 196 4.06 -1.46 -14.64
CA SER A 196 3.03 -2.46 -14.31
C SER A 196 3.61 -3.79 -13.82
N ASP A 197 4.77 -4.19 -14.36
CA ASP A 197 5.38 -5.51 -14.13
C ASP A 197 6.33 -5.54 -12.92
N GLY A 198 6.31 -4.50 -12.08
CA GLY A 198 7.21 -4.34 -10.92
C GLY A 198 8.35 -3.35 -11.19
N PHE A 199 9.26 -3.19 -10.22
CA PHE A 199 10.39 -2.25 -10.33
C PHE A 199 11.76 -2.93 -10.44
N PHE A 200 11.83 -4.26 -10.28
CA PHE A 200 13.09 -5.02 -10.27
C PHE A 200 13.86 -4.98 -11.59
N HIS A 201 13.16 -4.82 -12.72
CA HIS A 201 13.79 -4.70 -14.05
C HIS A 201 14.30 -3.29 -14.36
N LEU A 202 13.97 -2.30 -13.53
CA LEU A 202 14.37 -0.92 -13.76
C LEU A 202 15.85 -0.73 -13.40
N ALA A 203 16.49 0.23 -14.07
CA ALA A 203 17.80 0.68 -13.63
C ALA A 203 17.69 1.29 -12.23
N SER A 204 18.72 1.13 -11.39
CA SER A 204 18.69 1.61 -10.00
C SER A 204 18.41 3.12 -9.88
N ALA A 205 18.79 3.90 -10.90
CA ALA A 205 18.50 5.34 -10.97
C ALA A 205 17.02 5.67 -11.22
N ASP A 206 16.27 4.74 -11.81
CA ASP A 206 14.86 4.91 -12.18
C ASP A 206 13.89 4.44 -11.09
N VAL A 207 14.34 3.56 -10.19
CA VAL A 207 13.50 3.06 -9.07
C VAL A 207 12.94 4.21 -8.22
N PRO A 208 13.72 5.22 -7.79
CA PRO A 208 13.15 6.36 -7.06
C PRO A 208 12.10 7.13 -7.85
N VAL A 209 12.27 7.24 -9.17
CA VAL A 209 11.30 7.89 -10.06
C VAL A 209 10.01 7.08 -10.15
N ALA A 210 10.11 5.75 -10.24
CA ALA A 210 8.96 4.86 -10.23
C ALA A 210 8.11 5.05 -8.96
N TYR A 211 8.71 5.02 -7.77
CA TYR A 211 8.00 5.28 -6.51
C TYR A 211 7.31 6.64 -6.49
N ALA A 212 8.04 7.71 -6.88
CA ALA A 212 7.52 9.07 -6.90
C ALA A 212 6.35 9.23 -7.88
N GLN A 213 6.47 8.65 -9.08
CA GLN A 213 5.45 8.73 -10.12
C GLN A 213 4.21 7.92 -9.73
N SER A 214 4.37 6.71 -9.19
CA SER A 214 3.28 5.86 -8.70
C SER A 214 2.42 6.58 -7.68
N ARG A 215 3.04 7.23 -6.67
CA ARG A 215 2.30 8.01 -5.67
C ARG A 215 1.51 9.14 -6.30
N VAL A 216 2.13 9.91 -7.21
CA VAL A 216 1.45 11.04 -7.87
C VAL A 216 0.28 10.55 -8.73
N ALA A 217 0.45 9.44 -9.45
CA ALA A 217 -0.62 8.85 -10.27
C ALA A 217 -1.82 8.41 -9.42
N VAL A 218 -1.58 7.75 -8.28
CA VAL A 218 -2.66 7.32 -7.37
C VAL A 218 -3.29 8.52 -6.66
N GLN A 219 -2.49 9.51 -6.23
CA GLN A 219 -3.04 10.74 -5.64
C GLN A 219 -4.00 11.44 -6.60
N GLU A 220 -3.62 11.57 -7.88
CA GLU A 220 -4.49 12.18 -8.90
C GLU A 220 -5.80 11.39 -9.10
N LEU A 221 -5.76 10.06 -9.02
CA LEU A 221 -6.97 9.23 -9.07
C LEU A 221 -7.89 9.49 -7.87
N LEU A 222 -7.32 9.55 -6.67
CA LEU A 222 -8.06 9.81 -5.44
C LEU A 222 -8.66 11.23 -5.42
N ASP A 223 -7.90 12.23 -5.88
CA ASP A 223 -8.36 13.62 -5.95
C ASP A 223 -9.57 13.77 -6.89
N ARG A 224 -9.65 12.95 -7.94
CA ARG A 224 -10.74 12.97 -8.93
C ARG A 224 -11.96 12.14 -8.53
N HIS A 225 -11.73 11.00 -7.87
CA HIS A 225 -12.78 9.98 -7.71
C HIS A 225 -13.10 9.65 -6.25
N GLY A 226 -12.32 10.19 -5.31
CA GLY A 226 -12.38 9.83 -3.90
C GLY A 226 -11.69 8.49 -3.63
N MET A 227 -11.63 8.16 -2.35
CA MET A 227 -11.23 6.83 -1.89
C MET A 227 -12.38 5.84 -2.04
#